data_AF-A0A1G0WQN5-F1
#
_entry.id   AF-A0A1G0WQN5-F1
#
_cell.length_a   1.000
_cell.length_b   1.000
_cell.length_c   1.000
_cell.angle_alpha   90.00
_cell.angle_beta   90.00
_cell.angle_gamma   90.00
#
_symmetry.space_group_name_H-M   'P 1'
#
loop_
_entity.id
_entity.type
_entity.pdbx_description
1 polymer ?
#
loop_
_entity_poly.entity_id
_entity_poly.type
_entity_poly.pdbx_seq_one_letter_code
_entity_poly.pdbx_strand_id
1 'polypeptide(L)'
;MKKFFLYRLSACLIIWFISIISSSVYAKDIKKDTIKTDEIIVTASRVPMLYSEIGRFVQTLSKSEITIAPVHSIQELLKNSTNIDVRQRGSIGV
;
A
#
# COMPACT_ATOMS: atom_id res chain seq x y z
N MET A 1 29.82 -2.24 51.29
CA MET A 1 29.55 -1.46 50.06
C MET A 1 29.59 -2.29 48.77
N LYS A 2 30.55 -3.20 48.56
CA LYS A 2 30.67 -4.00 47.33
C LYS A 2 29.44 -4.88 47.01
N LYS A 3 28.83 -5.53 48.02
CA LYS A 3 27.64 -6.39 47.83
C LYS A 3 26.43 -5.63 47.26
N PHE A 4 26.24 -4.37 47.63
CA PHE A 4 25.15 -3.54 47.12
C PHE A 4 25.35 -3.18 45.63
N PHE A 5 26.60 -2.96 45.22
CA PHE A 5 26.96 -2.72 43.82
C PHE A 5 26.78 -3.97 42.96
N LEU A 6 27.17 -5.14 43.48
CA LEU A 6 26.99 -6.45 42.81
C LEU A 6 25.50 -6.81 42.62
N TYR A 7 24.63 -6.50 43.58
CA TYR A 7 23.19 -6.72 43.44
C TYR A 7 22.56 -5.83 42.36
N ARG A 8 22.99 -4.57 42.24
CA ARG A 8 22.49 -3.66 41.18
C ARG A 8 22.97 -4.06 39.79
N LEU A 9 24.20 -4.57 39.68
CA LEU A 9 24.75 -5.08 38.42
C LEU A 9 24.05 -6.37 37.97
N SER A 10 23.78 -7.29 38.91
CA SER A 10 23.06 -8.54 38.64
C SER A 10 21.59 -8.28 38.24
N ALA A 11 20.91 -7.36 38.92
CA ALA A 11 19.54 -6.97 38.56
C ALA A 11 19.44 -6.37 37.14
N CYS A 12 20.43 -5.58 36.73
CA CYS A 12 20.50 -5.01 35.38
C CYS A 12 20.69 -6.09 34.30
N LEU A 13 21.51 -7.10 34.57
CA LEU A 13 21.71 -8.24 33.67
C LEU A 13 20.44 -9.09 33.52
N ILE A 14 19.68 -9.28 34.59
CA ILE A 14 18.42 -10.04 34.56
C ILE A 14 17.36 -9.27 33.74
N ILE A 15 17.28 -7.94 33.89
CA ILE A 15 16.37 -7.08 33.11
C ILE A 15 16.74 -7.09 31.63
N TRP A 16 18.04 -7.06 31.31
CA TRP A 16 18.53 -7.18 29.94
C TRP A 16 18.15 -8.52 29.31
N PHE A 17 18.29 -9.62 30.05
CA PHE A 17 17.91 -10.96 29.60
C PHE A 17 16.39 -11.08 29.36
N ILE A 18 15.56 -10.48 30.21
CA ILE A 18 14.09 -10.48 30.06
C ILE A 18 13.63 -9.68 28.84
N SER A 19 14.34 -8.60 28.51
CA SER A 19 14.06 -7.80 27.31
C SER A 19 14.34 -8.56 26.02
N ILE A 20 15.40 -9.39 25.98
CA ILE A 20 15.77 -10.17 24.80
C ILE A 20 14.74 -11.26 24.46
N ILE A 21 14.21 -11.96 25.48
CA ILE A 21 13.24 -13.05 25.29
C ILE A 21 11.93 -12.57 24.64
N SER A 22 11.54 -11.31 24.86
CA SER A 22 10.33 -10.73 24.27
C SER A 22 10.40 -10.62 22.73
N SER A 23 11.60 -10.49 22.16
CA SER A 23 11.76 -10.35 20.70
C SER A 23 11.48 -11.65 19.93
N SER A 24 11.73 -12.82 20.54
CA SER A 24 11.54 -14.12 19.88
C SER A 24 10.09 -14.58 19.75
N VAL A 25 9.16 -14.00 20.51
CA VAL A 25 7.73 -14.38 20.48
C VAL A 25 7.00 -13.80 19.26
N TYR A 26 7.63 -12.86 18.54
CA TYR A 26 7.12 -12.33 17.27
C TYR A 26 7.49 -13.19 16.05
N ALA A 27 7.85 -14.46 16.24
CA ALA A 27 7.88 -15.42 15.13
C ALA A 27 6.44 -15.81 14.76
N LYS A 28 5.77 -14.90 14.08
CA LYS A 28 4.45 -15.13 13.48
C LYS A 28 4.65 -16.18 12.38
N ASP A 29 4.00 -17.33 12.49
CA ASP A 29 3.96 -18.33 11.41
C ASP A 29 3.58 -17.61 10.11
N ILE A 30 4.52 -17.56 9.16
CA ILE A 30 4.28 -17.03 7.82
C ILE A 30 3.48 -18.11 7.08
N LYS A 31 2.22 -18.30 7.49
CA LYS A 31 1.22 -18.85 6.60
C LYS A 31 1.13 -17.83 5.46
N LYS A 32 1.66 -18.22 4.30
CA LYS A 32 1.38 -17.56 3.03
C LYS A 32 -0.12 -17.78 2.75
N ASP A 33 -0.97 -17.06 3.45
CA ASP A 33 -2.33 -16.83 3.00
C ASP A 33 -2.16 -16.00 1.73
N THR A 34 -2.09 -16.70 0.61
CA THR A 34 -2.26 -16.12 -0.71
C THR A 34 -3.67 -15.55 -0.72
N ILE A 35 -3.80 -14.28 -0.29
CA ILE A 35 -5.02 -13.51 -0.46
C ILE A 35 -5.29 -13.55 -1.97
N LYS A 36 -6.30 -14.32 -2.38
CA LYS A 36 -6.73 -14.41 -3.78
C LYS A 36 -7.21 -13.02 -4.16
N THR A 37 -6.36 -12.31 -4.88
CA THR A 37 -6.68 -11.03 -5.50
C THR A 37 -7.21 -11.34 -6.89
N ASP A 38 -8.41 -10.84 -7.21
CA ASP A 38 -8.93 -10.97 -8.57
C ASP A 38 -8.02 -10.18 -9.51
N GLU A 39 -7.46 -10.88 -10.48
CA GLU A 39 -6.61 -10.25 -11.49
C GLU A 39 -7.44 -9.33 -12.38
N ILE A 40 -6.88 -8.16 -12.67
CA ILE A 40 -7.54 -7.15 -13.50
C ILE A 40 -7.21 -7.41 -14.97
N ILE A 41 -8.23 -7.59 -15.80
CA ILE A 41 -8.09 -7.71 -17.26
C ILE A 41 -8.17 -6.32 -17.88
N VAL A 42 -7.16 -5.95 -18.66
CA VAL A 42 -7.08 -4.65 -19.33
C VAL A 42 -7.44 -4.80 -20.80
N THR A 43 -8.46 -4.05 -21.23
CA THR A 43 -8.96 -4.03 -22.62
C THR A 43 -8.39 -2.90 -23.47
N ALA A 44 -7.55 -2.02 -22.90
CA ALA A 44 -6.92 -0.90 -23.59
C ALA A 44 -5.75 -1.32 -24.53
N SER A 45 -5.54 -2.62 -24.72
CA SER A 45 -4.54 -3.20 -25.63
C SER A 45 -5.26 -3.82 -26.84
N ARG A 46 -4.52 -4.16 -27.91
CA ARG A 46 -5.07 -4.84 -29.09
C ARG A 46 -5.67 -6.21 -28.76
N VAL A 47 -5.15 -6.84 -27.70
CA VAL A 47 -5.62 -8.10 -27.15
C VAL A 47 -5.88 -7.87 -25.66
N PRO A 48 -6.95 -8.41 -25.06
CA PRO A 48 -7.13 -8.35 -23.61
C PRO A 48 -5.93 -9.01 -22.91
N MET A 49 -5.30 -8.31 -21.96
CA MET A 49 -4.13 -8.79 -21.23
C MET A 49 -4.32 -8.60 -19.74
N LEU A 50 -3.67 -9.43 -18.93
CA LEU A 50 -3.65 -9.27 -17.48
C LEU A 50 -2.82 -8.05 -17.10
N TYR A 51 -3.23 -7.34 -16.04
CA TYR A 51 -2.48 -6.19 -15.54
C TYR A 51 -1.01 -6.51 -15.23
N SER A 52 -0.74 -7.73 -14.75
CA SER A 52 0.60 -8.24 -14.43
C SER A 52 1.53 -8.39 -15.65
N GLU A 53 0.97 -8.53 -16.85
CA GLU A 53 1.71 -8.79 -18.09
C GLU A 53 1.96 -7.51 -18.91
N ILE A 54 1.50 -6.36 -18.42
CA ILE A 54 1.57 -5.09 -19.15
C ILE A 54 2.89 -4.35 -18.85
N GLY A 55 3.65 -4.04 -19.91
CA GLY A 55 4.90 -3.27 -19.81
C GLY A 55 4.75 -1.74 -19.79
N ARG A 56 3.57 -1.20 -19.45
CA ARG A 56 3.29 0.25 -19.40
C ARG A 56 2.45 0.61 -18.18
N PHE A 57 2.52 1.87 -17.74
CA PHE A 57 1.66 2.36 -16.67
C PHE A 57 0.19 2.42 -17.15
N VAL A 58 -0.71 1.78 -16.40
CA VAL A 58 -2.16 1.80 -16.64
C VAL A 58 -2.84 2.09 -15.31
N GLN A 59 -3.76 3.05 -15.29
CA GLN A 59 -4.59 3.32 -14.13
C GLN A 59 -6.03 2.91 -14.43
N THR A 60 -6.61 2.09 -13.56
CA THR A 60 -8.03 1.69 -13.64
C THR A 60 -8.80 2.37 -12.53
N LEU A 61 -9.91 3.03 -12.86
CA LEU A 61 -10.85 3.56 -11.86
C LEU A 61 -12.05 2.64 -11.72
N SER A 62 -12.34 2.21 -10.49
CA SER A 62 -13.50 1.36 -10.20
C SER A 62 -14.80 2.17 -10.16
N LYS A 63 -15.93 1.50 -10.39
CA LYS A 63 -17.24 2.17 -10.32
C LYS A 63 -17.53 2.75 -8.94
N SER A 64 -17.08 2.09 -7.87
CA SER A 64 -17.18 2.57 -6.50
C SER A 64 -16.37 3.85 -6.29
N GLU A 65 -15.14 3.93 -6.80
CA GLU A 65 -14.31 5.14 -6.71
C GLU A 65 -14.98 6.33 -7.41
N ILE A 66 -15.53 6.11 -8.60
CA ILE A 66 -16.24 7.15 -9.36
C ILE A 66 -17.49 7.64 -8.61
N THR A 67 -18.17 6.75 -7.88
CA THR A 67 -19.43 7.09 -7.19
C THR A 67 -19.17 7.89 -5.91
N ILE A 68 -18.03 7.66 -5.25
CA ILE A 68 -17.62 8.40 -4.04
C ILE A 68 -16.94 9.72 -4.41
N ALA A 69 -16.36 9.82 -5.62
CA ALA A 69 -15.73 11.04 -6.09
C ALA A 69 -16.77 12.16 -6.30
N PRO A 70 -16.57 13.37 -5.74
CA PRO A 70 -17.46 14.52 -5.93
C PRO A 70 -17.21 15.17 -7.29
N VAL A 71 -17.56 14.48 -8.37
CA VAL A 71 -17.34 14.94 -9.75
C VAL A 71 -18.60 14.81 -10.58
N HIS A 72 -18.81 15.75 -11.50
CA HIS A 72 -19.98 15.77 -12.39
C HIS A 72 -19.60 15.48 -13.85
N SER A 73 -18.31 15.41 -14.16
CA SER A 73 -17.81 15.13 -15.51
C SER A 73 -16.57 14.24 -15.49
N ILE A 74 -16.30 13.59 -16.62
CA ILE A 74 -15.06 12.82 -16.84
C ILE A 74 -13.84 13.73 -16.74
N GLN A 75 -13.97 14.99 -17.14
CA GLN A 75 -12.89 15.97 -17.12
C GLN A 75 -12.46 16.29 -15.68
N GLU A 76 -13.41 16.49 -14.78
CA GLU A 76 -13.13 16.67 -13.35
C GLU A 76 -12.55 15.40 -12.71
N LEU A 77 -13.08 14.22 -13.09
CA LEU A 77 -12.53 12.93 -12.66
C LEU A 77 -11.05 12.80 -13.02
N LEU A 78 -10.68 13.13 -14.26
CA LEU A 78 -9.31 13.07 -14.75
C LEU A 78 -8.41 14.14 -14.13
N LYS A 79 -8.93 15.33 -13.81
CA LYS A 79 -8.16 16.38 -13.13
C LYS A 79 -7.70 15.96 -11.72
N ASN A 80 -8.44 15.06 -11.08
CA ASN A 80 -8.10 14.49 -9.77
C ASN A 80 -7.21 13.25 -9.86
N SER A 81 -6.97 12.72 -11.06
CA SER A 81 -6.09 11.57 -11.28
C SER A 81 -4.62 12.00 -11.34
N THR A 82 -3.71 11.10 -10.98
CA THR A 82 -2.28 11.42 -10.91
C THR A 82 -1.67 11.48 -12.31
N ASN A 83 -0.73 12.40 -12.51
CA ASN A 83 0.05 12.54 -13.75
C ASN A 83 -0.75 12.94 -15.01
N ILE A 84 -1.96 13.49 -14.87
CA ILE A 84 -2.80 13.92 -15.99
C ILE A 84 -3.06 15.43 -15.88
N ASP A 85 -2.53 16.22 -16.83
CA ASP A 85 -2.89 17.64 -17.00
C ASP A 85 -4.06 17.74 -17.99
N VAL A 86 -5.24 18.07 -17.49
CA VAL A 86 -6.45 18.20 -18.30
C VAL A 86 -6.69 19.66 -18.67
N ARG A 87 -6.67 19.97 -19.97
CA ARG A 87 -6.91 21.31 -20.50
C ARG A 87 -8.22 21.38 -21.27
N GLN A 88 -9.06 22.36 -20.95
CA GLN A 88 -10.32 22.62 -21.64
C GLN A 88 -10.07 23.52 -22.86
N ARG A 89 -10.57 23.15 -24.04
CA ARG A 89 -10.44 23.91 -25.29
C ARG A 89 -11.58 24.92 -25.53
N GLY A 90 -12.10 25.53 -24.45
CA GLY A 90 -13.28 26.40 -24.53
C GLY A 90 -14.56 25.68 -25.00
N SER A 91 -15.62 26.44 -25.27
CA SER A 91 -16.93 25.91 -25.72
C SER A 91 -16.95 25.46 -27.18
N ILE A 92 -16.01 25.94 -28.00
CA ILE A 92 -15.97 25.73 -29.46
C ILE A 92 -14.76 24.87 -29.89
N GLY A 93 -13.94 24.41 -28.95
CA GLY A 93 -12.85 23.47 -29.24
C GLY A 93 -11.64 24.11 -29.95
N VAL A 94 -11.51 25.44 -29.88
CA VAL A 94 -10.36 26.22 -30.37
C VAL A 94 -9.70 27.00 -29.24
#